data_AF-A0A0D6J4N4-F1
#
_entry.id   AF-A0A0D6J4N4-F1
#
_cell.length_a   1.000
_cell.length_b   1.000
_cell.length_c   1.000
_cell.angle_alpha   90.00
_cell.angle_beta   90.00
_cell.angle_gamma   90.00
#
_symmetry.space_group_name_H-M   'P 1'
#
loop_
_entity.id
_entity.type
_entity.pdbx_description
1 polymer ?
#
loop_
_entity_poly.entity_id
_entity_poly.type
_entity_poly.pdbx_seq_one_letter_code
_entity_poly.pdbx_strand_id
1 'polypeptide(L)'
;MENTLLNITGSFDMETRNLISYSLTDIFETDKIRIELLGEIYYKNIKLELHEFAGLYKIYGISLIKNITGMFLIIIFDTKTKELKIFQDITTSYFNLYYTVYGGVFYI
;
A
#
# COMPACT_ATOMS: atom_id res chain seq x y z
N MET A 1 -20.55 17.20 -9.46
CA MET A 1 -19.14 16.80 -9.28
C MET A 1 -19.13 15.29 -9.37
N GLU A 2 -18.45 14.73 -10.36
CA GLU A 2 -18.16 13.29 -10.35
C GLU A 2 -17.34 13.01 -9.09
N ASN A 3 -17.86 12.18 -8.20
CA ASN A 3 -17.06 11.62 -7.11
C ASN A 3 -16.07 10.65 -7.77
N THR A 4 -14.89 11.14 -8.15
CA THR A 4 -13.78 10.27 -8.51
C THR A 4 -13.43 9.48 -7.25
N LEU A 5 -13.86 8.23 -7.20
CA LEU A 5 -13.51 7.30 -6.13
C LEU A 5 -11.98 7.17 -6.12
N LEU A 6 -11.34 7.66 -5.05
CA LEU A 6 -9.93 7.38 -4.79
C LEU A 6 -9.80 5.88 -4.51
N ASN A 7 -9.04 5.18 -5.34
CA ASN A 7 -8.80 3.76 -5.24
C ASN A 7 -7.35 3.40 -5.58
N ILE A 8 -6.93 2.25 -5.09
CA ILE A 8 -5.76 1.54 -5.60
C ILE A 8 -6.29 0.28 -6.27
N THR A 9 -5.95 0.09 -7.53
CA THR A 9 -6.30 -1.12 -8.28
C THR A 9 -5.05 -1.76 -8.83
N GLY A 10 -5.02 -3.08 -8.93
CA GLY A 10 -3.85 -3.76 -9.44
C GLY A 10 -4.01 -5.26 -9.58
N SER A 11 -2.99 -5.86 -10.16
CA SER A 11 -2.85 -7.30 -10.31
C SER A 11 -1.43 -7.71 -9.96
N PHE A 12 -1.31 -8.78 -9.21
CA PHE A 12 -0.06 -9.44 -8.89
C PHE A 12 -0.08 -10.85 -9.46
N ASP A 13 0.76 -11.09 -10.44
CA ASP A 13 0.94 -12.42 -11.03
C ASP A 13 1.67 -13.30 -10.01
N MET A 14 1.04 -14.39 -9.57
CA MET A 14 1.60 -15.25 -8.54
C MET A 14 2.75 -16.13 -9.05
N GLU A 15 2.84 -16.37 -10.36
CA GLU A 15 3.89 -17.16 -11.00
C GLU A 15 5.10 -16.28 -11.30
N THR A 16 4.90 -15.18 -12.03
CA THR A 16 6.00 -14.27 -12.41
C THR A 16 6.38 -13.27 -11.32
N ARG A 17 5.55 -13.18 -10.27
CA ARG A 17 5.72 -12.31 -9.10
C ARG A 17 5.84 -10.83 -9.48
N ASN A 18 5.17 -10.44 -10.56
CA ASN A 18 5.15 -9.07 -11.05
C ASN A 18 3.89 -8.35 -10.58
N LEU A 19 4.07 -7.12 -10.09
CA LEU A 19 2.99 -6.22 -9.74
C LEU A 19 2.73 -5.26 -10.91
N ILE A 20 1.46 -5.16 -11.30
CA ILE A 20 0.95 -4.09 -12.13
C ILE A 20 -0.10 -3.38 -11.28
N SER A 21 0.11 -2.11 -10.96
CA SER A 21 -0.82 -1.34 -10.15
C SER A 21 -1.08 0.02 -10.76
N TYR A 22 -2.34 0.42 -10.68
CA TYR A 22 -2.89 1.70 -11.09
C TYR A 22 -3.50 2.34 -9.86
N SER A 23 -2.83 3.37 -9.37
CA SER A 23 -3.30 4.14 -8.25
C SER A 23 -3.63 5.57 -8.68
N LEU A 24 -4.76 6.07 -8.21
CA LEU A 24 -5.11 7.50 -8.26
C LEU A 24 -4.65 8.23 -7.00
N THR A 25 -3.65 7.68 -6.30
CA THR A 25 -3.19 8.12 -4.98
C THR A 25 -1.68 8.35 -4.94
N ASP A 26 -1.14 8.64 -3.75
CA ASP A 26 0.30 8.87 -3.58
C ASP A 26 1.11 7.59 -3.81
N ILE A 27 2.19 7.72 -4.58
CA ILE A 27 3.13 6.66 -4.91
C ILE A 27 4.55 7.11 -4.56
N PHE A 28 5.29 6.24 -3.88
CA PHE A 28 6.72 6.35 -3.67
C PHE A 28 7.41 5.13 -4.29
N GLU A 29 8.34 5.35 -5.20
CA GLU A 29 9.01 4.27 -5.92
C GLU A 29 10.52 4.49 -6.00
N THR A 30 11.26 3.40 -5.78
CA THR A 30 12.71 3.30 -5.96
C THR A 30 13.04 1.99 -6.67
N ASP A 31 14.31 1.77 -6.97
CA ASP A 31 14.82 0.49 -7.50
C ASP A 31 14.54 -0.71 -6.57
N LYS A 32 14.24 -0.48 -5.28
CA LYS A 32 14.12 -1.51 -4.24
C LYS A 32 12.70 -1.73 -3.74
N ILE A 33 11.87 -0.70 -3.78
CA ILE A 33 10.54 -0.73 -3.17
C ILE A 33 9.60 0.23 -3.89
N ARG A 34 8.36 -0.21 -4.04
CA ARG A 34 7.22 0.60 -4.42
C ARG A 34 6.22 0.59 -3.27
N ILE A 35 5.77 1.77 -2.87
CA ILE A 35 4.77 1.97 -1.83
C ILE A 35 3.66 2.83 -2.42
N GLU A 36 2.43 2.36 -2.29
CA GLU A 36 1.23 3.10 -2.65
C GLU A 36 0.40 3.31 -1.40
N LEU A 37 -0.09 4.53 -1.21
CA LEU A 37 -0.87 4.90 -0.05
C LEU A 37 -2.17 5.57 -0.50
N LEU A 38 -3.27 5.02 -0.03
CA LEU A 38 -4.59 5.65 -0.04
C LEU A 38 -4.93 6.06 1.39
N GLY A 39 -5.16 7.36 1.61
CA GLY A 39 -5.53 7.89 2.92
C GLY A 39 -4.38 8.53 3.68
N GLU A 40 -4.44 8.50 5.01
CA GLU A 40 -3.51 9.22 5.89
C GLU A 40 -2.91 8.30 6.94
N ILE A 41 -1.60 8.43 7.14
CA ILE A 41 -0.83 7.70 8.14
C ILE A 41 -0.29 8.68 9.18
N TYR A 42 -0.35 8.29 10.44
CA TYR A 42 0.23 9.00 11.56
C TYR A 42 1.22 8.12 12.30
N TYR A 43 2.34 8.69 12.73
CA TYR A 43 3.30 8.05 13.62
C TYR A 43 3.53 8.95 14.83
N LYS A 44 3.29 8.44 16.03
CA LYS A 44 3.35 9.23 17.29
C LYS A 44 2.53 10.54 17.21
N ASN A 45 1.33 10.45 16.64
CA ASN A 45 0.40 11.57 16.43
C ASN A 45 0.88 12.66 15.45
N ILE A 46 1.93 12.40 14.67
CA ILE A 46 2.40 13.28 13.60
C ILE A 46 1.97 12.67 12.27
N LYS A 47 1.26 13.45 11.44
CA LYS A 47 0.91 13.03 10.07
C LYS A 47 2.19 12.85 9.27
N LEU A 48 2.30 11.72 8.57
CA LEU A 48 3.43 11.42 7.70
C LEU A 48 3.04 11.64 6.25
N GLU A 49 3.91 12.33 5.52
CA GLU A 49 3.94 12.26 4.07
C GLU A 49 4.49 10.88 3.62
N LEU A 50 4.12 10.42 2.42
CA LEU A 50 4.47 9.08 1.96
C LEU A 50 5.99 8.81 1.94
N HIS A 51 6.80 9.81 1.60
CA HIS A 51 8.25 9.70 1.59
C HIS A 51 8.84 9.56 3.01
N GLU A 52 8.21 10.18 4.02
CA GLU A 52 8.60 10.05 5.43
C GLU A 52 8.26 8.66 5.94
N PHE A 53 7.07 8.16 5.59
CA PHE A 53 6.68 6.77 5.86
C PHE A 53 7.68 5.79 5.22
N ALA A 54 8.06 6.00 3.95
CA ALA A 54 9.05 5.17 3.27
C ALA A 54 10.42 5.18 3.98
N GLY A 55 10.85 6.35 4.45
CA GLY A 55 12.07 6.51 5.25
C GLY A 55 12.03 5.72 6.56
N LEU A 56 10.92 5.79 7.30
CA LEU A 56 10.73 5.01 8.53
C LEU A 56 10.61 3.51 8.25
N TYR A 57 9.91 3.12 7.18
CA TYR A 57 9.73 1.72 6.81
C TYR A 57 11.05 1.07 6.44
N LYS A 58 11.98 1.80 5.82
CA LYS A 58 13.34 1.34 5.56
C LYS A 58 14.11 0.99 6.83
N ILE A 59 13.83 1.66 7.95
CA ILE A 59 14.51 1.46 9.24
C ILE A 59 13.85 0.34 10.05
N TYR A 60 12.52 0.38 10.16
CA TYR A 60 11.75 -0.47 11.07
C TYR A 60 11.08 -1.67 10.39
N GLY A 61 10.98 -1.67 9.06
CA GLY A 61 10.28 -2.68 8.28
C GLY A 61 8.83 -2.85 8.71
N ILE A 62 8.34 -4.10 8.66
CA ILE A 62 6.96 -4.44 9.00
C ILE A 62 6.57 -4.08 10.44
N SER A 63 7.54 -3.96 11.35
CA SER A 63 7.28 -3.52 12.74
C SER A 63 6.74 -2.09 12.82
N LEU A 64 6.99 -1.26 11.78
CA LEU A 64 6.41 0.09 11.70
C LEU A 64 4.89 0.04 11.64
N ILE A 65 4.31 -0.94 10.94
CA ILE A 65 2.86 -1.05 10.71
C ILE A 65 2.08 -1.13 12.03
N LYS A 66 2.67 -1.71 13.08
CA LYS A 66 2.05 -1.81 14.41
C LYS A 66 2.04 -0.49 15.20
N ASN A 67 2.82 0.50 14.75
CA ASN A 67 3.04 1.77 15.45
C ASN A 67 2.46 2.97 14.69
N ILE A 68 1.86 2.73 13.54
CA ILE A 68 1.13 3.76 12.79
C ILE A 68 -0.35 3.70 13.13
N THR A 69 -1.00 4.86 13.06
CA THR A 69 -2.44 5.01 13.16
C THR A 69 -2.95 5.82 11.96
N GLY A 70 -4.26 5.93 11.82
CA GLY A 70 -4.88 6.70 10.75
C GLY A 70 -5.85 5.84 9.94
N MET A 71 -6.25 6.40 8.81
CA MET A 71 -7.20 5.80 7.90
C MET A 71 -6.49 5.55 6.58
N PHE A 72 -6.03 4.32 6.38
CA PHE A 72 -5.15 3.99 5.27
C PHE A 72 -5.43 2.63 4.63
N LEU A 73 -5.07 2.53 3.35
CA LEU A 73 -4.73 1.31 2.65
C LEU A 73 -3.33 1.50 2.04
N ILE A 74 -2.39 0.62 2.39
CA ILE A 74 -0.99 0.66 1.96
C ILE A 74 -0.69 -0.61 1.17
N ILE A 75 -0.16 -0.45 -0.04
CA ILE A 75 0.46 -1.53 -0.80
C ILE A 75 1.97 -1.32 -0.78
N ILE A 76 2.71 -2.35 -0.39
CA ILE A 76 4.17 -2.36 -0.38
C ILE A 76 4.65 -3.52 -1.24
N PHE A 77 5.38 -3.20 -2.30
CA PHE A 77 6.02 -4.17 -3.17
C PHE A 77 7.54 -4.05 -3.09
N ASP A 78 8.19 -5.10 -2.60
CA ASP A 78 9.64 -5.22 -2.63
C ASP A 78 10.05 -5.76 -4.01
N THR A 79 10.73 -4.91 -4.79
CA THR A 79 11.10 -5.22 -6.18
C THR A 79 12.18 -6.30 -6.27
N LYS A 80 12.94 -6.53 -5.19
CA LYS A 80 14.03 -7.51 -5.12
C LYS A 80 13.53 -8.89 -4.69
N THR A 81 12.74 -8.96 -3.61
CA THR A 81 12.17 -10.23 -3.12
C THR A 81 10.89 -10.61 -3.85
N LYS A 82 10.33 -9.68 -4.62
CA LYS A 82 9.06 -9.81 -5.32
C LYS A 82 7.92 -10.14 -4.35
N GLU A 83 8.00 -9.59 -3.14
CA GLU A 83 6.99 -9.76 -2.11
C GLU A 83 6.01 -8.58 -2.12
N LEU A 84 4.72 -8.91 -2.24
CA LEU A 84 3.62 -7.98 -2.07
C LEU A 84 3.10 -8.05 -0.64
N LYS A 85 2.95 -6.89 0.01
CA LYS A 85 2.35 -6.74 1.33
C LYS A 85 1.28 -5.67 1.26
N ILE A 86 0.12 -5.95 1.87
CA ILE A 86 -1.01 -5.04 1.87
C ILE A 86 -1.44 -4.85 3.32
N PHE A 87 -1.62 -3.60 3.73
CA PHE A 87 -2.04 -3.23 5.07
C PHE A 87 -3.20 -2.26 4.99
N GLN A 88 -4.24 -2.51 5.77
CA GLN A 88 -5.42 -1.67 5.86
C GLN A 88 -5.69 -1.42 7.35
N ASP A 89 -6.08 -0.20 7.72
CA ASP A 89 -6.67 0.00 9.05
C ASP A 89 -8.04 -0.67 9.13
N ILE A 90 -8.15 -1.65 10.02
CA ILE A 90 -9.33 -2.51 10.18
C ILE A 90 -10.47 -1.77 10.91
N THR A 91 -10.17 -0.67 11.62
CA THR A 91 -11.11 -0.14 12.62
C THR A 91 -11.87 1.12 12.21
N THR A 92 -11.37 1.93 11.28
CA THR A 92 -11.98 3.25 10.99
C THR A 92 -12.07 3.63 9.52
N SER A 93 -11.55 2.78 8.61
CA SER A 93 -11.38 3.15 7.22
C SER A 93 -12.58 2.82 6.33
N TYR A 94 -13.08 3.83 5.60
CA TYR A 94 -13.99 3.59 4.47
C TYR A 94 -13.26 3.08 3.21
N PHE A 95 -11.92 3.02 3.22
CA PHE A 95 -11.15 2.37 2.18
C PHE A 95 -11.28 0.86 2.36
N ASN A 96 -12.23 0.24 1.67
CA ASN A 96 -12.41 -1.21 1.65
C ASN A 96 -11.37 -1.86 0.74
N LEU A 97 -10.69 -2.89 1.26
CA LEU A 97 -9.89 -3.79 0.43
C LEU A 97 -10.81 -4.84 -0.19
N TYR A 98 -11.01 -4.76 -1.51
CA TYR A 98 -11.57 -5.84 -2.30
C TYR A 98 -10.43 -6.60 -2.94
N TYR A 99 -10.47 -7.93 -2.93
CA TYR A 99 -9.50 -8.73 -3.65
C TYR A 99 -10.12 -10.03 -4.14
N THR A 100 -9.55 -10.58 -5.21
CA THR A 100 -9.88 -11.91 -5.71
C THR A 100 -8.66 -12.59 -6.30
N VAL A 101 -8.68 -13.92 -6.37
CA VAL A 101 -7.65 -14.71 -7.06
C VAL A 101 -8.31 -15.47 -8.18
N TYR A 102 -7.84 -15.23 -9.41
CA TYR A 102 -8.35 -15.92 -10.59
C TYR A 102 -7.22 -16.20 -11.57
N GLY A 103 -7.15 -17.45 -12.07
CA GLY A 103 -6.15 -17.84 -13.06
C GLY A 103 -4.69 -17.65 -12.63
N GLY A 104 -4.39 -17.76 -11.32
CA GLY A 104 -3.03 -17.52 -10.81
C GLY A 104 -2.66 -16.05 -10.62
N VAL A 105 -3.61 -15.13 -10.77
CA VAL A 105 -3.40 -13.69 -10.58
C VAL A 105 -4.20 -13.22 -9.38
N PHE A 106 -3.54 -12.46 -8.49
CA PHE A 106 -4.15 -11.80 -7.34
C PHE A 106 -4.55 -10.38 -7.74
N TYR A 107 -5.85 -10.08 -7.74
CA TYR A 107 -6.40 -8.77 -8.10
C TYR A 107 -6.78 -8.00 -6.85
N ILE A 108 -6.52 -6.70 -6.88
CA ILE A 108 -6.85 -5.70 -5.86
C ILE A 108 -7.64 -4.57 -6.53
#